data_AF-A0A828RVP3-F1
#
_entry.id   AF-A0A828RVP3-F1
#
_cell.length_a   1.000
_cell.length_b   1.000
_cell.length_c   1.000
_cell.angle_alpha   90.00
_cell.angle_beta   90.00
_cell.angle_gamma   90.00
#
_symmetry.space_group_name_H-M   'P 1'
#
loop_
_entity.id
_entity.type
_entity.pdbx_description
1 polymer ?
#
loop_
_entity_poly.entity_id
_entity_poly.type
_entity_poly.pdbx_seq_one_letter_code
_entity_poly.pdbx_strand_id
1 'polypeptide(L)'
;MGEKMEITSKSYLSLSKVNKDLGRISDLEFSLYESLLNNMMEELNEIPKKSPDLMIYLSGSFETILNRIKKRGREYELDEGLVSYYYELWKGYDQWIYEHYKASEVLVINIDEFDYVNNEEHKMKVLSMIEEKLKEIRSL
;
A
#
# COMPACT_ATOMS: atom_id res chain seq x y z
N MET A 1 17.54 -20.38 -3.00
CA MET A 1 16.07 -20.51 -3.22
C MET A 1 15.24 -19.52 -2.39
N GLY A 2 15.84 -18.77 -1.44
CA GLY A 2 15.15 -17.78 -0.61
C GLY A 2 14.94 -16.39 -1.24
N GLU A 3 15.88 -15.88 -2.05
CA GLU A 3 15.78 -14.52 -2.64
C GLU A 3 14.69 -14.39 -3.71
N LYS A 4 14.49 -15.42 -4.54
CA LYS A 4 13.45 -15.40 -5.59
C LYS A 4 12.03 -15.28 -5.03
N MET A 5 11.80 -15.77 -3.81
CA MET A 5 10.48 -15.75 -3.14
C MET A 5 10.18 -14.37 -2.53
N GLU A 6 11.22 -13.63 -2.15
CA GLU A 6 11.09 -12.29 -1.56
C GLU A 6 10.73 -11.25 -2.63
N ILE A 7 11.33 -11.34 -3.82
CA ILE A 7 11.03 -10.47 -4.98
C ILE A 7 9.64 -10.76 -5.54
N THR A 8 9.24 -12.04 -5.65
CA THR A 8 7.90 -12.39 -6.14
C THR A 8 6.80 -11.86 -5.24
N SER A 9 7.00 -11.79 -3.92
CA SER A 9 6.00 -11.23 -2.98
C SER A 9 5.78 -9.71 -3.13
N LYS A 10 6.78 -8.97 -3.61
CA LYS A 10 6.72 -7.51 -3.81
C LYS A 10 5.98 -7.12 -5.10
N SER A 11 6.06 -7.95 -6.14
CA SER A 11 5.51 -7.62 -7.47
C SER A 11 4.00 -7.77 -7.56
N TYR A 12 3.36 -8.64 -6.76
CA TYR A 12 1.95 -8.99 -6.95
C TYR A 12 0.98 -7.81 -6.85
N LEU A 13 1.36 -6.72 -6.14
CA LEU A 13 0.50 -5.55 -5.94
C LEU A 13 1.18 -4.20 -6.15
N SER A 14 2.22 -4.17 -6.97
CA SER A 14 2.69 -2.90 -7.51
C SER A 14 1.66 -2.34 -8.49
N LEU A 15 1.47 -1.02 -8.49
CA LEU A 15 0.72 -0.30 -9.53
C LEU A 15 1.14 -0.78 -10.93
N SER A 16 2.43 -1.04 -11.14
CA SER A 16 2.98 -1.56 -12.41
C SER A 16 2.40 -2.92 -12.80
N LYS A 17 2.21 -3.85 -11.84
CA LYS A 17 1.62 -5.17 -12.12
C LYS A 17 0.15 -5.06 -12.51
N VAL A 18 -0.62 -4.24 -11.80
CA VAL A 18 -2.03 -4.02 -12.13
C VAL A 18 -2.17 -3.36 -13.50
N ASN A 19 -1.33 -2.38 -13.82
CA ASN A 19 -1.37 -1.75 -15.15
C ASN A 19 -0.91 -2.70 -16.26
N LYS A 20 0.04 -3.61 -15.99
CA LYS A 20 0.39 -4.70 -16.91
C LYS A 20 -0.80 -5.62 -17.16
N ASP A 21 -1.48 -6.07 -16.10
CA ASP A 21 -2.62 -7.00 -16.20
C ASP A 21 -3.81 -6.38 -16.93
N LEU A 22 -3.96 -5.07 -16.84
CA LEU A 22 -4.94 -4.29 -17.60
C LEU A 22 -4.48 -3.98 -19.05
N GLY A 23 -3.34 -4.49 -19.48
CA GLY A 23 -2.80 -4.28 -20.82
C GLY A 23 -2.32 -2.86 -21.11
N ARG A 24 -2.12 -2.03 -20.07
CA ARG A 24 -1.63 -0.65 -20.19
C ARG A 24 -0.11 -0.55 -20.26
N ILE A 25 0.59 -1.61 -19.85
CA ILE A 25 2.04 -1.75 -19.89
C ILE A 25 2.36 -3.07 -20.59
N SER A 26 3.27 -3.05 -21.55
CA SER A 26 3.71 -4.26 -22.26
C SER A 26 4.57 -5.16 -21.36
N ASP A 27 4.71 -6.44 -21.74
CA ASP A 27 5.60 -7.38 -21.05
C ASP A 27 7.05 -6.86 -20.98
N LEU A 28 7.51 -6.21 -22.06
CA LEU A 28 8.86 -5.65 -22.14
C LEU A 28 9.03 -4.50 -21.12
N GLU A 29 8.12 -3.53 -21.12
CA GLU A 29 8.17 -2.40 -20.19
C GLU A 29 8.08 -2.86 -18.73
N PHE A 30 7.24 -3.85 -18.45
CA PHE A 30 7.15 -4.42 -17.10
C PHE A 30 8.44 -5.14 -16.70
N SER A 31 9.05 -5.91 -17.60
CA SER A 31 10.34 -6.57 -17.33
C SER A 31 11.47 -5.58 -17.08
N LEU A 32 11.47 -4.45 -17.79
CA LEU A 32 12.44 -3.37 -17.59
C LEU A 32 12.22 -2.69 -16.24
N TYR A 33 10.98 -2.42 -15.87
CA TYR A 33 10.62 -1.90 -14.55
C TYR A 33 11.12 -2.82 -13.44
N GLU A 34 10.87 -4.14 -13.54
CA GLU A 34 11.34 -5.11 -12.55
C GLU A 34 12.86 -5.16 -12.47
N SER A 35 13.56 -5.11 -13.62
CA SER A 35 15.02 -5.09 -13.65
C SER A 35 15.59 -3.85 -12.96
N LEU A 36 15.03 -2.66 -13.22
CA LEU A 36 15.48 -1.43 -12.59
C LEU A 36 15.23 -1.46 -11.08
N LEU A 37 14.04 -1.91 -10.67
CA LEU A 37 13.70 -2.05 -9.26
C LEU A 37 14.67 -2.99 -8.53
N ASN A 38 14.98 -4.14 -9.12
CA ASN A 38 15.93 -5.10 -8.52
C ASN A 38 17.32 -4.49 -8.35
N ASN A 39 17.83 -3.80 -9.36
CA ASN A 39 19.13 -3.13 -9.27
C ASN A 39 19.17 -2.08 -8.14
N MET A 40 18.12 -1.27 -8.01
CA MET A 40 18.03 -0.29 -6.91
C MET A 40 17.95 -0.98 -5.54
N MET A 41 17.24 -2.11 -5.45
CA MET A 41 17.13 -2.87 -4.20
C MET A 41 18.45 -3.55 -3.81
N GLU A 42 19.30 -3.92 -4.77
CA GLU A 42 20.64 -4.44 -4.53
C GLU A 42 21.56 -3.39 -3.90
N GLU A 43 21.49 -2.12 -4.31
CA GLU A 43 22.26 -1.04 -3.71
C GLU A 43 21.87 -0.80 -2.23
N LEU A 44 20.62 -1.08 -1.86
CA LEU A 44 20.13 -0.98 -0.48
C LEU A 44 20.61 -2.13 0.42
N ASN A 45 21.39 -3.10 -0.09
CA ASN A 45 22.00 -4.17 0.70
C ASN A 45 22.97 -3.65 1.77
N GLU A 46 23.52 -2.45 1.60
CA GLU A 46 24.44 -1.83 2.55
C GLU A 46 23.74 -1.16 3.74
N ILE A 47 22.40 -1.04 3.70
CA ILE A 47 21.63 -0.44 4.79
C ILE A 47 21.28 -1.53 5.82
N PRO A 48 21.57 -1.33 7.13
CA PRO A 48 21.34 -2.33 8.17
C PRO A 48 19.86 -2.72 8.35
N LYS A 49 18.92 -1.89 7.87
CA LYS A 49 17.48 -2.18 7.91
C LYS A 49 16.78 -1.75 6.63
N LYS A 50 16.20 -2.71 5.90
CA LYS A 50 15.54 -2.50 4.59
C LYS A 50 14.03 -2.26 4.68
N SER A 51 13.45 -2.38 5.87
CA SER A 51 12.01 -2.25 6.09
C SER A 51 11.72 -1.28 7.23
N PRO A 52 10.55 -0.62 7.22
CA PRO A 52 10.12 0.17 8.35
C PRO A 52 9.92 -0.69 9.61
N ASP A 53 9.89 -0.08 10.79
CA ASP A 53 9.45 -0.75 12.03
C ASP A 53 7.97 -1.11 12.00
N LEU A 54 7.16 -0.26 11.38
CA LEU A 54 5.71 -0.32 11.38
C LEU A 54 5.17 0.15 10.02
N MET A 55 4.28 -0.63 9.42
CA MET A 55 3.46 -0.26 8.28
C MET A 55 2.08 0.19 8.77
N ILE A 56 1.62 1.37 8.35
CA ILE A 56 0.26 1.84 8.63
C ILE A 56 -0.58 1.58 7.39
N TYR A 57 -1.59 0.72 7.54
CA TYR A 57 -2.53 0.42 6.46
C TYR A 57 -3.88 1.08 6.71
N LEU A 58 -4.29 1.96 5.80
CA LEU A 58 -5.58 2.65 5.87
C LEU A 58 -6.65 1.81 5.14
N SER A 59 -7.38 0.99 5.88
CA SER A 59 -8.46 0.15 5.35
C SER A 59 -9.80 0.88 5.40
N GLY A 60 -10.67 0.66 4.42
CA GLY A 60 -12.07 1.07 4.51
C GLY A 60 -12.88 0.60 3.31
N SER A 61 -14.17 0.87 3.35
CA SER A 61 -15.08 0.57 2.25
C SER A 61 -14.66 1.27 0.97
N PHE A 62 -14.90 0.60 -0.17
CA PHE A 62 -14.67 1.21 -1.48
C PHE A 62 -15.45 2.52 -1.66
N GLU A 63 -16.66 2.61 -1.07
CA GLU A 63 -17.46 3.82 -1.07
C GLU A 63 -16.77 4.99 -0.36
N THR A 64 -16.21 4.76 0.84
CA THR A 64 -15.46 5.79 1.57
C THR A 64 -14.24 6.26 0.78
N ILE A 65 -13.51 5.34 0.16
CA ILE A 65 -12.35 5.68 -0.68
C ILE A 65 -12.81 6.53 -1.86
N LEU A 66 -13.84 6.11 -2.59
CA LEU A 66 -14.35 6.85 -3.75
C LEU A 66 -14.88 8.24 -3.35
N ASN A 67 -15.56 8.35 -2.21
CA ASN A 67 -16.02 9.63 -1.68
C ASN A 67 -14.84 10.56 -1.34
N ARG A 68 -13.75 10.03 -0.77
CA ARG A 68 -12.52 10.79 -0.54
C ARG A 68 -11.84 11.23 -1.83
N ILE A 69 -11.80 10.38 -2.86
CA ILE A 69 -11.30 10.72 -4.20
C ILE A 69 -12.11 11.88 -4.78
N LYS A 70 -13.45 11.77 -4.78
CA LYS A 70 -14.38 12.82 -5.24
C LYS A 70 -14.17 14.15 -4.52
N LYS A 71 -14.00 14.14 -3.19
CA LYS A 71 -13.75 15.35 -2.38
C LYS A 71 -12.48 16.09 -2.77
N ARG A 72 -11.48 15.44 -3.39
CA ARG A 72 -10.26 16.12 -3.87
C ARG A 72 -10.50 16.99 -5.10
N GLY A 73 -11.67 16.88 -5.75
CA GLY A 73 -12.10 17.80 -6.82
C GLY A 73 -11.29 17.73 -8.11
N ARG A 74 -10.60 16.61 -8.36
CA ARG A 74 -9.85 16.40 -9.60
C ARG A 74 -10.80 15.82 -10.65
N GLU A 75 -11.28 16.69 -11.54
CA GLU A 75 -12.32 16.34 -12.53
C GLU A 75 -11.94 15.14 -13.44
N TYR A 76 -10.65 14.89 -13.63
CA TYR A 76 -10.13 13.77 -14.43
C TYR A 76 -10.07 12.42 -13.68
N GLU A 77 -10.35 12.37 -12.37
CA GLU A 77 -10.27 11.15 -11.56
C GLU A 77 -11.61 10.36 -11.52
N LEU A 78 -12.66 10.77 -12.25
CA LEU A 78 -14.04 10.28 -12.07
C LEU A 78 -14.66 9.57 -13.28
N ASP A 79 -13.87 9.20 -14.29
CA ASP A 79 -14.34 8.38 -15.40
C ASP A 79 -14.64 6.93 -14.95
N GLU A 80 -15.62 6.26 -15.58
CA GLU A 80 -16.03 4.89 -15.23
C GLU A 80 -14.86 3.88 -15.35
N GLY A 81 -13.95 4.09 -16.31
CA GLY A 81 -12.75 3.28 -16.47
C GLY A 81 -11.73 3.44 -15.33
N LEU A 82 -11.73 4.57 -14.63
CA LEU A 82 -10.91 4.78 -13.44
C LEU A 82 -11.56 4.21 -12.18
N VAL A 83 -12.87 4.27 -12.06
CA VAL A 83 -13.59 3.69 -10.90
C VAL A 83 -13.37 2.18 -10.84
N SER A 84 -13.52 1.48 -11.98
CA SER A 84 -13.23 0.05 -12.07
C SER A 84 -11.77 -0.28 -11.75
N TYR A 85 -10.82 0.55 -12.20
CA TYR A 85 -9.41 0.43 -11.83
C TYR A 85 -9.16 0.57 -10.32
N TYR A 86 -9.78 1.57 -9.68
CA TYR A 86 -9.66 1.75 -8.23
C TYR A 86 -10.25 0.58 -7.45
N TYR A 87 -11.30 -0.06 -7.97
CA TYR A 87 -11.89 -1.24 -7.36
C TYR A 87 -10.93 -2.44 -7.37
N GLU A 88 -10.27 -2.71 -8.50
CA GLU A 88 -9.29 -3.79 -8.59
C GLU A 88 -8.09 -3.55 -7.66
N LEU A 89 -7.62 -2.31 -7.57
CA LEU A 89 -6.58 -1.94 -6.62
C LEU A 89 -7.05 -2.18 -5.17
N TRP A 90 -8.19 -1.61 -4.80
CA TRP A 90 -8.76 -1.73 -3.45
C TRP A 90 -8.91 -3.19 -3.02
N LYS A 91 -9.49 -4.03 -3.89
CA LYS A 91 -9.69 -5.46 -3.64
C LYS A 91 -8.35 -6.18 -3.44
N GLY A 92 -7.34 -5.82 -4.22
CA GLY A 92 -6.03 -6.43 -4.12
C GLY A 92 -5.30 -6.08 -2.82
N TYR A 93 -5.34 -4.82 -2.39
CA TYR A 93 -4.51 -4.34 -1.27
C TYR A 93 -4.80 -5.04 0.05
N ASP A 94 -6.07 -5.31 0.37
CA ASP A 94 -6.43 -6.06 1.58
C ASP A 94 -5.79 -7.45 1.56
N GLN A 95 -5.96 -8.19 0.46
CA GLN A 95 -5.38 -9.52 0.31
C GLN A 95 -3.85 -9.47 0.49
N TRP A 96 -3.18 -8.50 -0.13
CA TRP A 96 -1.73 -8.37 -0.01
C TRP A 96 -1.25 -8.09 1.41
N ILE A 97 -1.90 -7.15 2.09
CA ILE A 97 -1.53 -6.76 3.44
C ILE A 97 -1.67 -7.96 4.39
N TYR A 98 -2.77 -8.72 4.27
CA TYR A 98 -3.04 -9.82 5.19
C TYR A 98 -2.32 -11.14 4.83
N GLU A 99 -2.13 -11.44 3.55
CA GLU A 99 -1.60 -12.76 3.12
C GLU A 99 -0.12 -12.73 2.74
N HIS A 100 0.43 -11.58 2.34
CA HIS A 100 1.74 -11.50 1.68
C HIS A 100 2.73 -10.56 2.36
N TYR A 101 2.28 -9.45 2.94
CA TYR A 101 3.18 -8.50 3.58
C TYR A 101 3.75 -9.04 4.90
N LYS A 102 5.08 -9.14 4.97
CA LYS A 102 5.80 -9.65 6.16
C LYS A 102 7.02 -8.80 6.55
N ALA A 103 7.22 -7.66 5.91
CA ALA A 103 8.45 -6.88 6.07
C ALA A 103 8.46 -6.05 7.37
N SER A 104 7.30 -5.76 7.95
CA SER A 104 7.14 -5.06 9.23
C SER A 104 5.80 -5.42 9.86
N GLU A 105 5.63 -5.08 11.14
CA GLU A 105 4.32 -5.13 11.80
C GLU A 105 3.34 -4.19 11.07
N VAL A 106 2.06 -4.58 10.99
CA VAL A 106 1.03 -3.76 10.35
C VAL A 106 0.05 -3.24 11.40
N LEU A 107 -0.14 -1.93 11.43
CA LEU A 107 -1.25 -1.29 12.12
C LEU A 107 -2.32 -0.91 11.10
N VAL A 108 -3.48 -1.57 11.19
CA VAL A 108 -4.64 -1.27 10.34
C VAL A 108 -5.48 -0.18 10.99
N ILE A 109 -5.77 0.88 10.25
CA ILE A 109 -6.65 1.97 10.67
C ILE A 109 -7.90 1.96 9.78
N ASN A 110 -9.06 1.69 10.39
CA ASN A 110 -10.33 1.72 9.69
C ASN A 110 -10.79 3.17 9.44
N ILE A 111 -10.75 3.59 8.18
CA ILE A 111 -11.10 4.95 7.77
C ILE A 111 -12.62 5.20 7.67
N ASP A 112 -13.44 4.15 7.77
CA ASP A 112 -14.89 4.26 7.95
C ASP A 112 -15.24 4.65 9.39
N GLU A 113 -14.42 4.22 10.36
CA GLU A 113 -14.60 4.53 11.78
C GLU A 113 -13.89 5.82 12.18
N PHE A 114 -12.67 6.04 11.66
CA PHE A 114 -11.82 7.17 12.02
C PHE A 114 -11.76 8.23 10.92
N ASP A 115 -12.56 9.28 11.05
CA ASP A 115 -12.31 10.55 10.33
C ASP A 115 -11.17 11.37 10.97
N TYR A 116 -9.93 10.90 10.82
CA TYR A 116 -8.73 11.59 11.31
C TYR A 116 -8.40 12.90 10.56
N VAL A 117 -9.16 13.24 9.52
CA VAL A 117 -8.95 14.47 8.73
C VAL A 117 -9.79 15.62 9.31
N ASN A 118 -11.05 15.36 9.60
CA ASN A 118 -12.00 16.40 10.03
C ASN A 118 -12.37 16.32 11.51
N ASN A 119 -12.01 15.24 12.21
CA ASN A 119 -12.28 15.08 13.64
C ASN A 119 -10.95 15.00 14.42
N GLU A 120 -10.71 16.02 15.25
CA GLU A 120 -9.48 16.13 16.05
C GLU A 120 -9.38 15.01 17.10
N GLU A 121 -10.50 14.55 17.69
CA GLU A 121 -10.50 13.43 18.63
C GLU A 121 -10.06 12.14 17.93
N HIS A 122 -10.57 11.87 16.74
CA HIS A 122 -10.18 10.71 15.95
C HIS A 122 -8.71 10.77 15.53
N LYS A 123 -8.23 11.96 15.15
CA LYS A 123 -6.82 12.19 14.83
C LYS A 123 -5.93 11.89 16.02
N MET A 124 -6.26 12.41 17.20
CA MET A 124 -5.52 12.12 18.42
C MET A 124 -5.52 10.62 18.74
N LYS A 125 -6.67 9.96 18.58
CA LYS A 125 -6.78 8.51 18.81
C LYS A 125 -5.90 7.69 17.84
N VAL A 126 -5.91 8.01 16.54
CA VAL A 126 -5.04 7.36 15.55
C VAL A 126 -3.56 7.59 15.88
N LEU A 127 -3.17 8.80 16.27
CA LEU A 127 -1.80 9.09 16.69
C LEU A 127 -1.40 8.28 17.93
N SER A 128 -2.27 8.19 18.94
CA SER A 128 -2.03 7.37 20.13
C SER A 128 -1.87 5.89 19.77
N MET A 129 -2.70 5.34 18.88
CA MET A 129 -2.57 3.96 18.41
C MET A 129 -1.20 3.71 17.73
N ILE A 130 -0.74 4.65 16.91
CA ILE A 130 0.57 4.57 16.25
C ILE A 130 1.70 4.60 17.29
N GLU A 131 1.64 5.52 18.25
CA GLU A 131 2.65 5.65 19.31
C GLU A 131 2.71 4.42 20.20
N GLU A 132 1.57 3.87 20.60
CA GLU A 132 1.46 2.65 21.40
C GLU A 132 2.08 1.47 20.65
N LYS A 133 1.70 1.26 19.39
CA LYS A 133 2.26 0.18 18.57
C LYS A 133 3.77 0.33 18.35
N LEU A 134 4.26 1.56 18.14
CA LEU A 134 5.71 1.81 18.04
C LEU A 134 6.45 1.53 19.36
N LYS A 135 5.85 1.85 20.51
CA LYS A 135 6.43 1.52 21.82
C LYS A 135 6.51 0.01 22.01
N GLU A 136 5.44 -0.72 21.69
CA GLU A 136 5.42 -2.19 21.74
C GLU A 136 6.56 -2.78 20.91
N ILE A 137 6.68 -2.37 19.64
CA ILE A 137 7.71 -2.87 18.71
C ILE A 137 9.13 -2.57 19.19
N ARG A 138 9.36 -1.39 19.76
CA ARG A 138 10.70 -0.95 20.23
C ARG A 138 11.06 -1.43 21.63
N SER A 139 10.08 -1.89 22.40
CA SER A 139 10.27 -2.45 23.74
C SER A 139 10.62 -3.94 23.72
N LEU A 140 10.49 -4.58 22.56
CA LEU A 140 10.96 -5.93 22.24
C LEU A 140 12.39 -5.88 21.70
#